data_AF-A0A6B3HZ56-F1
#
_entry.id   AF-A0A6B3HZ56-F1
#
_cell.length_a   1.000
_cell.length_b   1.000
_cell.length_c   1.000
_cell.angle_alpha   90.00
_cell.angle_beta   90.00
_cell.angle_gamma   90.00
#
_symmetry.space_group_name_H-M   'P 1'
#
loop_
_entity.id
_entity.type
_entity.pdbx_description
1 polymer ?
#
loop_
_entity_poly.entity_id
_entity_poly.type
_entity_poly.pdbx_seq_one_letter_code
_entity_poly.pdbx_strand_id
1 'polypeptide(L)'
;MSDLLPDGTYRGWADVLASRLAARSPDFRYANLAVRGKLISQIVDEQVRPAAAMQADVVTLVGGLNDTLRPKCDMGMVRGRLEEAVELLAPSCKKLVLMRSPGRNGPVF
;
A
#
# COMPACT_ATOMS: atom_id res chain seq x y z
N MET A 1 6.35 -20.11 0.73
CA MET A 1 6.37 -19.50 -0.62
C MET A 1 7.15 -18.21 -0.48
N SER A 2 8.46 -18.25 -0.70
CA SER A 2 9.35 -17.14 -0.37
C SER A 2 10.35 -16.98 -1.51
N ASP A 3 10.44 -15.77 -2.07
CA ASP A 3 11.35 -15.43 -3.16
C ASP A 3 12.64 -14.84 -2.54
N LEU A 4 13.63 -15.70 -2.31
CA LEU A 4 14.89 -15.34 -1.64
C LEU A 4 15.85 -14.72 -2.65
N LEU A 5 16.36 -13.53 -2.35
CA LEU A 5 17.42 -12.88 -3.09
C LEU A 5 18.80 -13.44 -2.69
N PRO A 6 19.83 -13.33 -3.54
CA PRO A 6 21.18 -13.81 -3.24
C PRO A 6 21.82 -13.21 -1.97
N ASP A 7 21.34 -12.05 -1.53
CA ASP A 7 21.77 -11.37 -0.31
C ASP A 7 21.09 -11.88 0.97
N GLY A 8 20.21 -12.88 0.85
CA GLY A 8 19.47 -13.47 1.97
C GLY A 8 18.19 -12.72 2.34
N THR A 9 17.84 -11.65 1.64
CA THR A 9 16.56 -10.94 1.85
C THR A 9 15.43 -11.57 1.03
N TYR A 10 14.18 -11.34 1.44
CA TYR A 10 13.02 -11.78 0.67
C TYR A 10 12.49 -10.66 -0.21
N ARG A 11 12.28 -10.97 -1.49
CA ARG A 11 11.61 -10.08 -2.42
C ARG A 11 10.15 -9.91 -2.01
N GLY A 12 9.72 -8.67 -1.84
CA GLY A 12 8.32 -8.36 -1.53
C GLY A 12 7.40 -8.65 -2.71
N TRP A 13 6.11 -8.89 -2.45
CA TRP A 13 5.12 -9.15 -3.50
C TRP A 13 5.06 -8.00 -4.54
N ALA A 14 5.26 -6.75 -4.09
CA ALA A 14 5.23 -5.57 -4.94
C ALA A 14 6.38 -5.61 -5.95
N ASP A 15 7.58 -6.00 -5.51
CA ASP A 15 8.76 -6.12 -6.38
C ASP A 15 8.63 -7.33 -7.33
N VAL A 16 7.99 -8.43 -6.88
CA VAL A 16 7.63 -9.56 -7.76
C VAL A 16 6.66 -9.10 -8.85
N LEU A 17 5.61 -8.36 -8.49
CA LEU A 17 4.65 -7.82 -9.45
C LEU A 17 5.33 -6.87 -10.43
N ALA A 18 6.15 -5.94 -9.93
CA ALA A 18 6.90 -4.99 -10.75
C ALA A 18 7.80 -5.71 -11.75
N SER A 19 8.54 -6.74 -11.32
CA SER A 19 9.38 -7.55 -12.20
C SER A 19 8.59 -8.19 -13.34
N ARG A 20 7.39 -8.71 -13.05
CA ARG A 20 6.50 -9.34 -14.05
C ARG A 20 5.88 -8.31 -15.01
N LEU A 21 5.59 -7.10 -14.54
CA LEU A 21 5.08 -6.01 -15.38
C LEU A 21 6.18 -5.47 -16.30
N ALA A 22 7.39 -5.27 -15.77
CA ALA A 22 8.55 -4.81 -16.53
C ALA A 22 8.89 -5.76 -17.68
N ALA A 23 8.78 -7.08 -17.48
CA ALA A 23 9.00 -8.06 -18.54
C ALA A 23 7.98 -7.98 -19.70
N ARG A 24 6.84 -7.31 -19.50
CA ARG A 24 5.74 -7.20 -20.47
C ARG A 24 5.59 -5.80 -21.08
N SER A 25 6.19 -4.78 -20.47
CA SER A 25 6.09 -3.40 -20.90
C SER A 25 7.48 -2.78 -20.93
N PRO A 26 8.05 -2.61 -22.14
CA PRO A 26 9.19 -1.70 -22.32
C PRO A 26 8.86 -0.34 -21.69
N ASP A 27 9.85 0.31 -21.07
CA ASP A 27 9.72 1.59 -20.36
C ASP A 27 8.91 1.58 -19.04
N PHE A 28 8.58 0.41 -18.50
CA PHE A 28 7.95 0.32 -17.18
C PHE A 28 8.82 0.94 -16.09
N ARG A 29 8.27 1.92 -15.37
CA ARG A 29 8.89 2.54 -14.20
C ARG A 29 8.18 2.10 -12.93
N TYR A 30 8.96 1.88 -11.87
CA TYR A 30 8.47 1.39 -10.59
C TYR A 30 9.06 2.19 -9.44
N ALA A 31 8.24 2.47 -8.44
CA ALA A 31 8.64 3.03 -7.16
C ALA A 31 7.90 2.30 -6.04
N ASN A 32 8.64 1.89 -5.01
CA ASN A 32 8.07 1.33 -3.80
C ASN A 32 8.30 2.32 -2.66
N LEU A 33 7.21 2.94 -2.18
CA LEU A 33 7.27 3.87 -1.04
C LEU A 33 7.03 3.16 0.30
N ALA A 34 6.71 1.86 0.30
CA ALA A 34 6.27 1.17 1.50
C ALA A 34 7.40 1.03 2.54
N VAL A 35 7.05 1.27 3.80
CA VAL A 35 7.94 1.08 4.95
C VAL A 35 7.28 0.11 5.91
N ARG A 36 8.03 -0.93 6.32
CA ARG A 36 7.52 -2.00 7.19
C ARG A 36 6.95 -1.42 8.49
N GLY A 37 5.76 -1.88 8.86
CA GLY A 37 5.14 -1.57 10.15
C GLY A 37 4.46 -0.20 10.24
N LYS A 38 4.46 0.61 9.18
CA LYS A 38 3.75 1.89 9.17
C LYS A 38 2.25 1.72 9.41
N LEU A 39 1.72 2.60 10.24
CA LEU A 39 0.28 2.78 10.44
C LEU A 39 -0.32 3.61 9.31
N ILE A 40 -1.64 3.51 9.12
CA ILE A 40 -2.33 4.26 8.06
C ILE A 40 -2.09 5.77 8.15
N SER A 41 -2.06 6.37 9.34
CA SER A 41 -1.78 7.82 9.47
C SER A 41 -0.39 8.17 8.95
N GLN A 42 0.63 7.36 9.24
CA GLN A 42 1.99 7.59 8.73
C GLN A 42 2.09 7.41 7.22
N ILE A 43 1.26 6.53 6.64
CA ILE A 43 1.17 6.36 5.18
C ILE A 43 0.55 7.63 4.56
N VAL A 44 -0.57 8.12 5.11
CA VAL A 44 -1.23 9.32 4.62
C VAL A 44 -0.32 10.53 4.72
N ASP A 45 0.25 10.77 5.89
CA ASP A 45 0.99 11.99 6.19
C ASP A 45 2.33 12.05 5.41
N GLU A 46 2.99 10.92 5.17
CA GLU A 46 4.33 10.88 4.59
C GLU A 46 4.40 10.39 3.14
N GLN A 47 3.48 9.54 2.69
CA GLN A 47 3.64 8.79 1.42
C GLN A 47 2.61 9.16 0.35
N VAL A 48 1.39 9.58 0.74
CA VAL A 48 0.31 9.85 -0.22
C VAL A 48 0.65 11.03 -1.14
N ARG A 49 1.14 12.15 -0.59
CA ARG A 49 1.49 13.33 -1.40
C ARG A 49 2.64 13.04 -2.39
N PRO A 50 3.77 12.41 -1.98
CA PRO A 50 4.80 11.99 -2.93
C PRO A 50 4.28 11.04 -4.01
N ALA A 51 3.45 10.06 -3.65
CA ALA A 51 2.85 9.13 -4.61
C ALA A 51 1.96 9.84 -5.64
N ALA A 52 1.11 10.77 -5.19
CA ALA A 52 0.25 11.55 -6.08
C ALA A 52 1.05 12.44 -7.05
N ALA A 53 2.17 13.01 -6.57
CA ALA A 53 3.06 13.82 -7.40
C ALA A 53 3.74 13.03 -8.53
N MET A 54 3.87 11.70 -8.40
CA MET A 54 4.44 10.84 -9.44
C MET A 54 3.54 10.68 -10.67
N GLN A 55 2.24 11.00 -10.55
CA GLN A 55 1.25 10.88 -11.64
C GLN A 55 1.27 9.47 -12.29
N ALA A 56 1.38 8.42 -11.47
CA ALA A 56 1.60 7.06 -11.95
C ALA A 56 0.37 6.50 -12.71
N ASP A 57 0.61 5.60 -13.65
CA ASP A 57 -0.49 4.91 -14.35
C ASP A 57 -1.27 3.99 -13.39
N VAL A 58 -0.57 3.32 -12.49
CA VAL A 58 -1.15 2.41 -11.50
C VAL A 58 -0.57 2.70 -10.12
N VAL A 59 -1.44 2.90 -9.14
CA VAL A 59 -1.08 2.98 -7.72
C VAL A 59 -1.71 1.82 -6.98
N THR A 60 -0.92 1.11 -6.18
CA THR A 60 -1.44 0.09 -5.24
C THR A 60 -1.39 0.65 -3.82
N LEU A 61 -2.55 0.89 -3.21
CA LEU A 61 -2.64 1.34 -1.82
C LEU A 61 -2.90 0.15 -0.90
N VAL A 62 -1.91 -0.15 -0.06
CA VAL A 62 -1.98 -1.20 0.97
C VAL A 62 -1.64 -0.58 2.32
N GLY A 63 -2.66 -0.46 3.18
CA GLY A 63 -2.54 0.19 4.49
C GLY A 63 -3.67 -0.22 5.43
N GLY A 64 -3.54 0.10 6.71
CA GLY A 64 -4.55 -0.17 7.73
C GLY A 64 -4.46 -1.54 8.41
N LEU A 65 -3.86 -2.57 7.78
CA LEU A 65 -3.75 -3.90 8.41
C LEU A 65 -2.93 -3.84 9.72
N ASN A 66 -1.83 -3.08 9.74
CA ASN A 66 -1.02 -2.88 10.95
C ASN A 66 -1.82 -2.25 12.08
N ASP A 67 -2.73 -1.33 11.77
CA ASP A 67 -3.64 -0.72 12.74
C ASP A 67 -4.61 -1.78 13.30
N THR A 68 -5.24 -2.57 12.43
CA THR A 68 -6.22 -3.59 12.84
C THR A 68 -5.65 -4.71 13.71
N LEU A 69 -4.34 -4.95 13.64
CA LEU A 69 -3.65 -5.96 14.45
C LEU A 69 -3.34 -5.44 15.87
N ARG A 70 -3.47 -4.15 16.14
CA ARG A 70 -3.17 -3.56 17.45
C ARG A 70 -4.38 -3.64 18.39
N PRO A 71 -4.16 -3.86 19.70
CA PRO A 71 -5.21 -3.73 20.70
C PRO A 71 -5.86 -2.33 20.62
N LYS A 72 -7.19 -2.27 20.76
CA LYS A 72 -7.98 -1.02 20.74
C LYS A 72 -7.87 -0.20 19.43
N CYS A 73 -7.71 -0.87 18.29
CA CYS A 73 -7.77 -0.21 16.98
C CYS A 73 -9.09 0.57 16.80
N ASP A 74 -8.98 1.86 16.47
CA ASP A 74 -10.11 2.67 16.01
C ASP A 74 -10.33 2.45 14.50
N MET A 75 -11.29 1.58 14.18
CA MET A 75 -11.66 1.28 12.78
C MET A 75 -12.26 2.49 12.04
N GLY A 76 -12.86 3.44 12.75
CA GLY A 76 -13.39 4.67 12.16
C GLY A 76 -12.26 5.57 11.68
N MET A 77 -11.23 5.75 12.50
CA MET A 77 -10.00 6.46 12.12
C MET A 77 -9.32 5.80 10.93
N VAL A 78 -9.16 4.47 10.94
CA VAL A 78 -8.51 3.73 9.84
C VAL A 78 -9.27 3.92 8.53
N ARG A 79 -10.60 3.83 8.57
CA ARG A 79 -11.44 4.06 7.38
C ARG A 79 -11.30 5.50 6.88
N GLY A 80 -11.40 6.49 7.77
CA GLY A 80 -11.30 7.90 7.39
C GLY A 80 -9.95 8.24 6.75
N ARG A 81 -8.85 7.69 7.27
CA ARG A 81 -7.52 7.87 6.67
C ARG A 81 -7.36 7.14 5.33
N LEU A 82 -7.98 5.98 5.16
CA LEU A 82 -8.02 5.31 3.85
C LEU A 82 -8.84 6.11 2.83
N GLU A 83 -9.97 6.68 3.23
CA GLU A 83 -10.79 7.57 2.40
C GLU A 83 -9.98 8.80 1.96
N GLU A 84 -9.31 9.48 2.90
CA GLU A 84 -8.41 10.62 2.61
C GLU A 84 -7.31 10.25 1.60
N ALA A 85 -6.67 9.09 1.77
CA ALA A 85 -5.65 8.60 0.83
C ALA A 85 -6.23 8.37 -0.56
N VAL A 86 -7.42 7.78 -0.65
CA VAL A 86 -8.09 7.50 -1.92
C VAL A 86 -8.50 8.79 -2.63
N GLU A 87 -9.06 9.76 -1.91
CA GLU A 87 -9.46 11.06 -2.45
C GLU A 87 -8.29 11.82 -3.06
N LEU A 88 -7.09 11.69 -2.48
CA LEU A 88 -5.87 12.31 -3.03
C LEU A 88 -5.27 11.51 -4.19
N LEU A 89 -5.24 10.18 -4.11
CA LEU A 89 -4.56 9.34 -5.10
C LEU A 89 -5.39 9.10 -6.36
N ALA A 90 -6.68 8.83 -6.22
CA ALA A 90 -7.56 8.49 -7.34
C ALA A 90 -7.54 9.52 -8.49
N PRO A 91 -7.60 10.85 -8.27
CA PRO A 91 -7.51 11.83 -9.36
C PRO A 91 -6.09 11.97 -9.94
N SER A 92 -5.06 11.48 -9.24
CA SER A 92 -3.65 11.63 -9.65
C SER A 92 -3.10 10.44 -10.43
N CYS A 93 -3.87 9.37 -10.61
CA CYS A 93 -3.43 8.17 -11.31
C CYS A 93 -4.51 7.65 -12.27
N LYS A 94 -4.12 6.82 -13.25
CA LYS A 94 -5.11 6.22 -14.17
C LYS A 94 -5.89 5.09 -13.50
N LYS A 95 -5.26 4.35 -12.58
CA LYS A 95 -5.89 3.24 -11.85
C LYS A 95 -5.36 3.13 -10.43
N LEU A 96 -6.27 3.25 -9.47
CA LEU A 96 -6.00 2.96 -8.07
C LEU A 96 -6.49 1.54 -7.73
N VAL A 97 -5.59 0.72 -7.20
CA VAL A 97 -5.90 -0.60 -6.65
C VAL A 97 -5.81 -0.51 -5.13
N LEU A 98 -6.97 -0.55 -4.48
CA LEU A 98 -7.06 -0.56 -3.03
C LEU A 98 -7.10 -2.00 -2.51
N MET A 99 -6.19 -2.36 -1.62
CA MET A 99 -6.27 -3.63 -0.91
C MET A 99 -7.18 -3.46 0.31
N ARG A 100 -8.37 -4.04 0.22
CA ARG A 100 -9.31 -4.05 1.33
C ARG A 100 -8.86 -5.05 2.38
N SER A 101 -8.48 -4.55 3.56
CA SER A 101 -8.31 -5.42 4.74
C SER A 101 -9.69 -5.88 5.19
N PRO A 102 -9.89 -7.17 5.51
CA PRO A 102 -11.17 -7.63 6.06
C PRO A 102 -11.43 -6.90 7.38
N GLY A 103 -12.46 -6.06 7.39
CA GLY A 103 -12.90 -5.39 8.61
C GLY A 103 -13.46 -6.43 9.57
N ARG A 104 -12.97 -6.44 10.81
CA ARG A 104 -13.54 -7.27 11.87
C ARG A 104 -14.49 -6.41 12.71
N ASN A 105 -15.78 -6.75 12.69
CA ASN A 105 -16.76 -6.22 13.64
C ASN A 105 -16.93 -7.25 14.77
N GLY A 106 -16.20 -7.10 15.88
CA GLY A 106 -16.37 -7.97 17.06
C GLY A 106 -15.14 -8.06 17.98
N PRO A 107 -15.32 -8.39 19.27
CA PRO A 107 -14.28 -8.38 20.29
C PRO A 107 -13.16 -9.36 19.96
N VAL A 108 -11.90 -9.00 20.23
CA VAL A 108 -10.75 -9.94 20.23
C VAL A 108 -10.86 -10.74 21.53
N PHE A 109 -11.17 -12.03 21.43
CA PHE A 109 -11.06 -12.95 22.56
C PHE A 109 -9.62 -13.43 22.66
#